data_AF-A0A535P9A6-F1
#
_entry.id   AF-A0A535P9A6-F1
#
_cell.length_a   1.000
_cell.length_b   1.000
_cell.length_c   1.000
_cell.angle_alpha   90.00
_cell.angle_beta   90.00
_cell.angle_gamma   90.00
#
_symmetry.space_group_name_H-M   'P 1'
#
loop_
_entity.id
_entity.type
_entity.pdbx_description
1 polymer ?
#
loop_
_entity_poly.entity_id
_entity_poly.type
_entity_poly.pdbx_seq_one_letter_code
_entity_poly.pdbx_strand_id
1 'polypeptide(L)'
;MMEEREVLTTSIDGGTDTLQEPGTETAAPAIATTAGRIDRMVTSRQRTYTAELMKAHVALMEREVILSKHIDLFRLVNRHYYTLQKWHDENTGWRIQRSATAIRLVRQLSATTPGYLYDRLKEPRDFACLTWILWYAENRQLTGRGNEQQFLLSQLADQIQEQSTSGVDEDATFDFRRPSDRYSIQRALQYLEDLGALQLVDGQTKEWAQQAEDADVLYEFTDVIRSLVSAFNPQLLEVVAEYINNEEKVLQPTLLQNILGDLFPVMAIKPLVRAWRTLLLGPVLLRYDDPEAFAELVEHTDEVANDLLETFGWLLDVKRDYACIVRASGMSSGPVTSLTPFGTSDQMAMLMCTAIREQVSSGAWPRPDTYGCVHITTEDMNALFYTLRERYGENWGNEARSKGSRSLLNDVYKKMRQVGLLRGPDGAGNVMILPTAARYSASYERAGQEQKLAGKSKSKSRTLTLPGLDESA
;
A
#
# COMPACT_ATOMS: atom_id res chain seq x y z
N MET A 1 11.79 -34.23 -9.94
CA MET A 1 13.06 -34.15 -10.68
C MET A 1 12.99 -32.84 -11.45
N MET A 2 13.73 -31.85 -10.94
CA MET A 2 13.93 -30.44 -11.35
C MET A 2 12.82 -29.74 -12.18
N GLU A 3 12.07 -28.88 -11.50
CA GLU A 3 11.28 -27.79 -12.08
C GLU A 3 12.22 -26.64 -12.48
N GLU A 4 12.29 -26.31 -13.77
CA GLU A 4 12.88 -25.05 -14.24
C GLU A 4 11.84 -23.93 -14.07
N ARG A 5 12.17 -22.94 -13.23
CA ARG A 5 11.42 -21.70 -13.07
C ARG A 5 11.96 -20.67 -14.07
N GLU A 6 11.17 -20.29 -15.07
CA GLU A 6 11.46 -19.13 -15.91
C GLU A 6 11.15 -17.83 -15.14
N VAL A 7 12.12 -16.91 -15.13
CA VAL A 7 12.11 -15.64 -14.39
C VAL A 7 11.86 -14.48 -15.37
N LEU A 8 10.91 -13.60 -15.04
CA LEU A 8 10.64 -12.36 -15.77
C LEU A 8 11.72 -11.31 -15.46
N THR A 9 12.34 -10.70 -16.47
CA THR A 9 13.41 -9.69 -16.29
C THR A 9 12.85 -8.27 -16.14
N THR A 10 13.38 -7.52 -15.17
CA THR A 10 13.19 -6.07 -15.01
C THR A 10 14.55 -5.40 -15.08
N SER A 11 14.74 -4.44 -16.00
CA SER A 11 16.02 -3.72 -16.14
C SER A 11 16.00 -2.38 -15.40
N ILE A 12 16.98 -2.18 -14.51
CA ILE A 12 17.40 -0.90 -13.92
C ILE A 12 18.88 -0.72 -14.31
N ASP A 13 19.22 0.45 -14.84
CA ASP A 13 20.50 0.75 -15.47
C ASP A 13 21.60 1.08 -14.43
N GLY A 14 22.79 0.48 -14.57
CA GLY A 14 23.96 0.77 -13.72
C GLY A 14 25.09 -0.26 -13.81
N GLY A 15 26.05 -0.07 -14.71
CA GLY A 15 27.34 -0.77 -14.75
C GLY A 15 28.51 0.22 -14.69
N THR A 16 29.75 -0.10 -14.33
CA THR A 16 30.42 -1.35 -13.92
C THR A 16 31.81 -0.97 -13.37
N ASP A 17 32.36 -1.90 -12.57
CA ASP A 17 33.74 -2.08 -12.10
C ASP A 17 34.89 -1.73 -13.05
N THR A 18 36.05 -1.44 -12.46
CA THR A 18 37.35 -1.99 -12.91
C THR A 18 38.32 -2.19 -11.73
N LEU A 19 38.93 -3.37 -11.69
CA LEU A 19 40.00 -3.83 -10.79
C LEU A 19 41.37 -3.80 -11.51
N GLN A 20 42.44 -3.67 -10.70
CA GLN A 20 43.90 -3.99 -10.87
C GLN A 20 44.75 -2.80 -10.36
N GLU A 21 45.82 -2.93 -9.57
CA GLU A 21 46.69 -4.03 -9.13
C GLU A 21 47.47 -3.59 -7.85
N PRO A 22 48.20 -4.49 -7.16
CA PRO A 22 48.73 -4.28 -5.82
C PRO A 22 50.15 -3.67 -5.80
N GLY A 23 50.32 -2.60 -5.02
CA GLY A 23 51.63 -2.03 -4.67
C GLY A 23 51.91 -2.21 -3.17
N THR A 24 52.91 -3.00 -2.84
CA THR A 24 53.50 -3.14 -1.51
C THR A 24 54.26 -1.87 -1.13
N GLU A 25 53.73 -1.08 -0.20
CA GLU A 25 54.49 -0.08 0.56
C GLU A 25 54.30 -0.31 2.07
N THR A 26 55.43 -0.65 2.70
CA THR A 26 55.82 -0.46 4.09
C THR A 26 54.83 0.25 5.03
N ALA A 27 54.29 -0.53 5.97
CA ALA A 27 53.52 -0.04 7.11
C ALA A 27 54.42 0.72 8.11
N ALA A 28 54.33 2.05 8.10
CA ALA A 28 54.64 2.87 9.27
C ALA A 28 53.38 2.96 10.17
N PRO A 29 53.47 2.87 11.51
CA PRO A 29 52.30 2.94 12.36
C PRO A 29 51.76 4.37 12.34
N ALA A 30 50.62 4.57 11.68
CA ALA A 30 49.88 5.82 11.77
C ALA A 30 49.39 5.99 13.22
N ILE A 31 50.03 6.89 13.96
CA ILE A 31 49.54 7.40 15.24
C ILE A 31 48.25 8.16 14.93
N ALA A 32 47.11 7.46 15.02
CA ALA A 32 45.81 8.10 14.97
C ALA A 32 45.72 9.06 16.17
N THR A 33 45.80 10.36 15.89
CA THR A 33 45.64 11.41 16.90
C THR A 33 44.28 11.26 17.57
N THR A 34 44.23 11.43 18.90
CA THR A 34 43.02 11.29 19.72
C THR A 34 41.85 12.13 19.19
N ALA A 35 42.13 13.28 18.55
CA ALA A 35 41.14 14.13 17.89
C ALA A 35 40.44 13.44 16.70
N GLY A 36 41.19 12.78 15.79
CA GLY A 36 40.61 12.04 14.67
C GLY A 36 39.83 10.79 15.10
N ARG A 37 40.14 10.23 16.28
CA ARG A 37 39.39 9.12 16.87
C ARG A 37 38.06 9.58 17.48
N ILE A 38 38.03 10.75 18.11
CA ILE A 38 36.80 11.36 18.66
C ILE A 38 35.85 11.76 17.53
N ASP A 39 36.35 12.40 16.47
CA ASP A 39 35.52 12.85 15.34
C ASP A 39 34.87 11.67 14.57
N ARG A 40 35.63 10.59 14.37
CA ARG A 40 35.09 9.33 13.82
C ARG A 40 34.05 8.69 14.73
N MET A 41 34.22 8.75 16.06
CA MET A 41 33.23 8.23 17.02
C MET A 41 31.95 9.07 17.04
N VAL A 42 32.04 10.40 16.95
CA VAL A 42 30.88 11.29 16.88
C VAL A 42 30.11 11.06 15.57
N THR A 43 30.82 10.98 14.44
CA THR A 43 30.22 10.69 13.13
C THR A 43 29.56 9.30 13.11
N SER A 44 30.21 8.29 13.71
CA SER A 44 29.65 6.94 13.86
C SER A 44 28.39 6.92 14.72
N ARG A 45 28.38 7.63 15.85
CA ARG A 45 27.21 7.74 16.73
C ARG A 45 26.05 8.46 16.05
N GLN A 46 26.34 9.54 15.33
CA GLN A 46 25.33 10.27 14.56
C GLN A 46 24.71 9.39 13.47
N ARG A 47 25.53 8.67 12.70
CA ARG A 47 25.05 7.70 11.69
C ARG A 47 24.21 6.57 12.30
N THR A 48 24.58 6.11 13.50
CA THR A 48 23.81 5.08 14.20
C THR A 48 22.47 5.63 14.65
N TYR A 49 22.44 6.85 15.22
CA TYR A 49 21.21 7.51 15.64
C TYR A 49 20.24 7.73 14.47
N THR A 50 20.75 8.21 13.32
CA THR A 50 19.91 8.41 12.13
C THR A 50 19.38 7.08 11.58
N ALA A 51 20.21 6.03 11.54
CA ALA A 51 19.77 4.70 11.12
C ALA A 51 18.70 4.10 12.07
N GLU A 52 18.86 4.28 13.38
CA GLU A 52 17.87 3.85 14.36
C GLU A 52 16.55 4.62 14.24
N LEU A 53 16.62 5.94 14.04
CA LEU A 53 15.44 6.78 13.84
C LEU A 53 14.69 6.42 12.55
N MET A 54 15.42 6.22 11.44
CA MET A 54 14.86 5.73 10.18
C MET A 54 14.17 4.37 10.35
N LYS A 55 14.83 3.43 11.05
CA LYS A 55 14.23 2.13 11.37
C LYS A 55 12.95 2.26 12.20
N ALA A 56 12.88 3.23 13.11
CA ALA A 56 11.69 3.48 13.93
C ALA A 56 10.53 4.05 13.08
N HIS A 57 10.79 4.98 12.17
CA HIS A 57 9.81 5.49 11.22
C HIS A 57 9.28 4.39 10.30
N VAL A 58 10.18 3.59 9.71
CA VAL A 58 9.80 2.46 8.85
C VAL A 58 8.95 1.45 9.64
N ALA A 59 9.33 1.12 10.88
CA ALA A 59 8.56 0.20 11.72
C ALA A 59 7.13 0.70 11.98
N LEU A 60 6.95 2.00 12.21
CA LEU A 60 5.63 2.62 12.37
C LEU A 60 4.78 2.61 11.09
N MET A 61 5.42 2.55 9.91
CA MET A 61 4.75 2.47 8.61
C MET A 61 4.42 1.03 8.18
N GLU A 62 5.28 0.06 8.51
CA GLU A 62 5.04 -1.35 8.19
C GLU A 62 4.02 -2.01 9.12
N ARG A 63 4.09 -1.69 10.41
CA ARG A 63 3.28 -2.36 11.42
C ARG A 63 2.11 -1.48 11.81
N GLU A 64 0.91 -2.04 11.73
CA GLU A 64 -0.29 -1.40 12.26
C GLU A 64 -0.19 -1.22 13.77
N VAL A 65 0.34 -2.24 14.45
CA VAL A 65 0.52 -2.26 15.91
C VAL A 65 1.88 -2.85 16.24
N ILE A 66 2.61 -2.19 17.13
CA ILE A 66 3.86 -2.69 17.72
C ILE A 66 3.56 -3.06 19.17
N LEU A 67 3.39 -4.36 19.40
CA LEU A 67 3.15 -4.94 20.72
C LEU A 67 4.43 -4.99 21.57
N SER A 68 4.28 -4.92 22.89
CA SER A 68 5.41 -4.99 23.85
C SER A 68 6.22 -6.29 23.78
N LYS A 69 5.61 -7.39 23.28
CA LYS A 69 6.31 -8.64 22.97
C LYS A 69 7.37 -8.49 21.86
N HIS A 70 7.26 -7.47 21.01
CA HIS A 70 8.29 -7.10 20.04
C HIS A 70 9.33 -6.18 20.71
N ILE A 71 10.05 -6.72 21.69
CA ILE A 71 10.86 -5.97 22.67
C ILE A 71 11.76 -4.92 22.00
N ASP A 72 12.49 -5.30 20.95
CA ASP A 72 13.44 -4.41 20.29
C ASP A 72 12.77 -3.24 19.57
N LEU A 73 11.71 -3.52 18.79
CA LEU A 73 10.96 -2.47 18.07
C LEU A 73 10.19 -1.58 19.03
N PHE A 74 9.59 -2.16 20.06
CA PHE A 74 8.83 -1.43 21.08
C PHE A 74 9.73 -0.46 21.85
N ARG A 75 10.95 -0.89 22.23
CA ARG A 75 11.95 -0.04 22.87
C ARG A 75 12.49 1.02 21.92
N LEU A 76 12.80 0.65 20.69
CA LEU A 76 13.29 1.55 19.65
C LEU A 76 12.33 2.72 19.42
N VAL A 77 11.06 2.44 19.16
CA VAL A 77 10.05 3.48 18.90
C VAL A 77 9.81 4.34 20.14
N ASN A 78 9.73 3.74 21.33
CA ASN A 78 9.59 4.52 22.58
C ASN A 78 10.79 5.46 22.83
N ARG A 79 12.02 5.00 22.55
CA ARG A 79 13.22 5.82 22.73
C ARG A 79 13.20 7.08 21.86
N HIS A 80 12.65 6.99 20.65
CA HIS A 80 12.58 8.12 19.70
C HIS A 80 11.21 8.80 19.65
N TYR A 81 10.28 8.48 20.56
CA TYR A 81 8.88 8.89 20.47
C TYR A 81 8.66 10.36 20.16
N TYR A 82 9.32 11.29 20.86
CA TYR A 82 9.09 12.71 20.68
C TYR A 82 9.52 13.20 19.28
N THR A 83 10.65 12.70 18.77
CA THR A 83 11.12 13.01 17.42
C THR A 83 10.16 12.46 16.37
N LEU A 84 9.74 11.20 16.53
CA LEU A 84 8.77 10.56 15.63
C LEU A 84 7.43 11.30 15.62
N GLN A 85 6.89 11.61 16.80
CA GLN A 85 5.60 12.30 16.94
C GLN A 85 5.66 13.71 16.34
N LYS A 86 6.74 14.46 16.59
CA LYS A 86 6.94 15.79 16.02
C LYS A 86 6.91 15.74 14.49
N TRP A 87 7.70 14.84 13.90
CA TRP A 87 7.74 14.68 12.45
C TRP A 87 6.37 14.32 11.86
N HIS A 88 5.65 13.40 12.51
CA HIS A 88 4.32 13.00 12.06
C HIS A 88 3.28 14.11 12.23
N ASP A 89 3.33 14.92 13.29
CA ASP A 89 2.44 16.07 13.47
C ASP A 89 2.66 17.11 12.37
N GLU A 90 3.92 17.38 11.99
CA GLU A 90 4.30 18.39 10.99
C GLU A 90 3.95 17.95 9.56
N ASN A 91 4.32 16.72 9.18
CA ASN A 91 4.21 16.26 7.79
C ASN A 91 2.87 15.56 7.48
N THR A 92 2.33 14.80 8.44
CA THR A 92 1.16 13.93 8.20
C THR A 92 -0.05 14.29 9.06
N GLY A 93 0.12 15.07 10.13
CA GLY A 93 -0.89 15.26 11.17
C GLY A 93 -1.33 13.95 11.86
N TRP A 94 -0.53 12.87 11.80
CA TRP A 94 -0.86 11.60 12.44
C TRP A 94 -0.37 11.55 13.88
N ARG A 95 -1.10 10.80 14.72
CA ARG A 95 -0.80 10.63 16.14
C ARG A 95 -0.27 9.24 16.43
N ILE A 96 0.76 9.15 17.25
CA ILE A 96 1.28 7.90 17.80
C ILE A 96 0.59 7.66 19.14
N GLN A 97 -0.33 6.71 19.17
CA GLN A 97 -0.93 6.22 20.42
C GLN A 97 0.01 5.23 21.09
N ARG A 98 0.17 5.36 22.40
CA ARG A 98 1.04 4.49 23.21
C ARG A 98 0.32 4.04 24.47
N SER A 99 0.48 2.76 24.79
CA SER A 99 0.13 2.16 26.07
C SER A 99 1.33 1.40 26.64
N ALA A 100 1.13 0.74 27.78
CA ALA A 100 2.14 -0.17 28.35
C ALA A 100 2.39 -1.41 27.45
N THR A 101 1.42 -1.75 26.59
CA THR A 101 1.37 -3.03 25.86
C THR A 101 1.45 -2.86 24.35
N ALA A 102 1.19 -1.67 23.81
CA ALA A 102 1.14 -1.43 22.37
C ALA A 102 1.51 0.01 21.98
N ILE A 103 2.03 0.15 20.76
CA ILE A 103 2.21 1.43 20.06
C ILE A 103 1.52 1.34 18.70
N ARG A 104 0.77 2.36 18.32
CA ARG A 104 0.07 2.43 17.03
C ARG A 104 0.18 3.83 16.44
N LEU A 105 0.56 3.92 15.18
CA LEU A 105 0.43 5.14 14.39
C LEU A 105 -0.99 5.20 13.83
N VAL A 106 -1.78 6.18 14.25
CA VAL A 106 -3.15 6.38 13.76
C VAL A 106 -3.10 7.10 12.41
N ARG A 107 -3.15 6.29 11.35
CA ARG A 107 -3.06 6.75 9.96
C ARG A 107 -4.44 7.15 9.47
N GLN A 108 -4.63 8.44 9.25
CA GLN A 108 -5.83 8.98 8.62
C GLN A 108 -5.61 9.10 7.12
N LEU A 109 -6.61 8.65 6.35
CA LEU A 109 -6.63 8.73 4.90
C LEU A 109 -6.98 10.17 4.45
N SER A 110 -6.47 10.57 3.28
CA SER A 110 -6.90 11.79 2.57
C SER A 110 -7.85 11.50 1.42
N ALA A 111 -7.88 10.24 0.97
CA ALA A 111 -8.60 9.75 -0.18
C ALA A 111 -9.11 8.34 0.13
N THR A 112 -10.20 7.89 -0.50
CA THR A 112 -10.58 6.46 -0.44
C THR A 112 -9.71 5.68 -1.41
N THR A 113 -8.40 5.67 -1.15
CA THR A 113 -7.44 5.01 -2.01
C THR A 113 -7.61 3.49 -1.87
N PRO A 114 -7.81 2.75 -2.97
CA PRO A 114 -7.73 1.30 -2.97
C PRO A 114 -6.26 0.89 -2.87
N GLY A 115 -5.60 1.10 -1.73
CA GLY A 115 -4.18 0.74 -1.55
C GLY A 115 -3.95 -0.22 -0.39
N TYR A 116 -4.91 -0.27 0.53
CA TYR A 116 -4.83 -1.07 1.74
C TYR A 116 -5.69 -2.31 1.58
N LEU A 117 -5.12 -3.39 1.07
CA LEU A 117 -5.72 -4.71 1.23
C LEU A 117 -4.86 -5.53 2.15
N TYR A 118 -5.52 -6.07 3.15
CA TYR A 118 -4.91 -7.01 4.04
C TYR A 118 -5.00 -8.39 3.40
N ASP A 119 -3.87 -9.03 3.13
CA ASP A 119 -3.83 -10.35 2.46
C ASP A 119 -4.66 -11.44 3.17
N ARG A 120 -4.97 -11.22 4.46
CA ARG A 120 -5.79 -12.13 5.26
C ARG A 120 -7.31 -11.89 5.16
N LEU A 121 -7.74 -10.69 4.79
CA LEU A 121 -9.16 -10.36 4.55
C LEU A 121 -9.39 -10.39 3.04
N LYS A 122 -9.78 -11.55 2.54
CA LYS A 122 -9.80 -11.88 1.11
C LYS A 122 -11.12 -11.52 0.46
N GLU A 123 -12.21 -11.59 1.21
CA GLU A 123 -13.57 -11.44 0.71
C GLU A 123 -14.27 -10.26 1.39
N PRO A 124 -15.25 -9.60 0.73
CA PRO A 124 -16.02 -8.53 1.36
C PRO A 124 -16.66 -8.94 2.69
N ARG A 125 -17.10 -10.20 2.79
CA ARG A 125 -17.66 -10.76 4.03
C ARG A 125 -16.66 -10.83 5.18
N ASP A 126 -15.36 -11.00 4.90
CA ASP A 126 -14.32 -10.97 5.94
C ASP A 126 -14.26 -9.59 6.59
N PHE A 127 -14.32 -8.54 5.76
CA PHE A 127 -14.30 -7.16 6.22
C PHE A 127 -15.59 -6.81 6.97
N ALA A 128 -16.75 -7.29 6.49
CA ALA A 128 -18.00 -7.13 7.19
C ALA A 128 -17.98 -7.83 8.58
N CYS A 129 -17.42 -9.04 8.69
CA CYS A 129 -17.21 -9.68 9.99
C CYS A 129 -16.30 -8.85 10.90
N LEU A 130 -15.20 -8.30 10.37
CA LEU A 130 -14.33 -7.41 11.14
C LEU A 130 -15.09 -6.20 11.69
N THR A 131 -15.89 -5.52 10.87
CA THR A 131 -16.67 -4.36 11.32
C THR A 131 -17.69 -4.72 12.39
N TRP A 132 -18.34 -5.88 12.27
CA TRP A 132 -19.27 -6.37 13.29
C TRP A 132 -18.58 -6.72 14.61
N ILE A 133 -17.36 -7.29 14.57
CA ILE A 133 -16.57 -7.54 15.77
C ILE A 133 -16.18 -6.22 16.46
N LEU A 134 -15.82 -5.19 15.69
CA LEU A 134 -15.52 -3.86 16.24
C LEU A 134 -16.74 -3.22 16.89
N TRP A 135 -17.91 -3.31 16.27
CA TRP A 135 -19.19 -2.88 16.85
C TRP A 135 -19.50 -3.62 18.16
N TYR A 136 -19.33 -4.94 18.17
CA TYR A 136 -19.54 -5.75 19.37
C TYR A 136 -18.56 -5.36 20.50
N ALA A 137 -17.31 -5.09 20.15
CA ALA A 137 -16.30 -4.61 21.09
C ALA A 137 -16.66 -3.24 21.66
N GLU A 138 -17.17 -2.31 20.86
CA GLU A 138 -17.60 -0.97 21.31
C GLU A 138 -18.65 -1.07 22.42
N ASN A 139 -19.70 -1.87 22.21
CA ASN A 139 -20.78 -2.06 23.18
C ASN A 139 -20.30 -2.68 24.50
N ARG A 140 -19.30 -3.56 24.45
CA ARG A 140 -18.71 -4.19 25.66
C ARG A 140 -17.64 -3.34 26.35
N GLN A 141 -16.90 -2.53 25.60
CA GLN A 141 -15.95 -1.57 26.17
C GLN A 141 -16.64 -0.52 27.05
N LEU A 142 -17.89 -0.18 26.74
CA LEU A 142 -18.72 0.73 27.51
C LEU A 142 -19.23 0.12 28.84
N THR A 143 -19.14 -1.19 29.01
CA THR A 143 -19.83 -1.90 30.12
C THR A 143 -18.93 -2.62 31.12
N GLY A 144 -17.59 -2.70 30.95
CA GLY A 144 -16.81 -3.47 31.93
C GLY A 144 -15.29 -3.29 32.08
N ARG A 145 -14.79 -3.73 33.25
CA ARG A 145 -13.36 -3.91 33.60
C ARG A 145 -13.13 -5.34 34.10
N GLY A 146 -12.08 -6.02 33.62
CA GLY A 146 -11.74 -7.38 34.06
C GLY A 146 -12.40 -8.46 33.19
N ASN A 147 -12.98 -9.51 33.80
CA ASN A 147 -13.60 -10.67 33.12
C ASN A 147 -14.72 -10.31 32.12
N GLU A 148 -15.21 -9.07 32.12
CA GLU A 148 -16.21 -8.56 31.18
C GLU A 148 -15.65 -8.32 29.76
N GLN A 149 -14.33 -8.38 29.58
CA GLN A 149 -13.67 -8.35 28.26
C GLN A 149 -13.64 -9.72 27.57
N GLN A 150 -14.00 -10.79 28.30
CA GLN A 150 -14.06 -12.14 27.75
C GLN A 150 -15.43 -12.42 27.13
N PHE A 151 -15.43 -13.17 26.04
CA PHE A 151 -16.65 -13.57 25.34
C PHE A 151 -16.48 -14.91 24.63
N LEU A 152 -17.58 -15.65 24.52
CA LEU A 152 -17.64 -16.85 23.71
C LEU A 152 -17.86 -16.50 22.24
N LEU A 153 -17.24 -17.24 21.34
CA LEU A 153 -17.42 -17.08 19.90
C LEU A 153 -18.86 -17.37 19.48
N SER A 154 -19.51 -18.36 20.09
CA SER A 154 -20.95 -18.61 19.92
C SER A 154 -21.80 -17.36 20.21
N GLN A 155 -21.56 -16.69 21.35
CA GLN A 155 -22.29 -15.48 21.74
C GLN A 155 -22.08 -14.32 20.75
N LEU A 156 -20.85 -14.15 20.26
CA LEU A 156 -20.54 -13.15 19.24
C LEU A 156 -21.30 -13.45 17.94
N ALA A 157 -21.24 -14.71 17.48
CA ALA A 157 -21.92 -15.15 16.26
C ALA A 157 -23.44 -14.92 16.35
N ASP A 158 -24.06 -15.28 17.48
CA ASP A 158 -25.49 -15.07 17.71
C ASP A 158 -25.88 -13.58 17.65
N GLN A 159 -25.10 -12.70 18.30
CA GLN A 159 -25.37 -11.26 18.27
C GLN A 159 -25.19 -10.65 16.87
N ILE A 160 -24.16 -11.07 16.12
CA ILE A 160 -23.97 -10.62 14.74
C ILE A 160 -25.15 -11.07 13.86
N GLN A 161 -25.60 -12.31 14.02
CA GLN A 161 -26.73 -12.85 13.26
C GLN A 161 -28.04 -12.10 13.60
N GLU A 162 -28.32 -11.86 14.88
CA GLU A 162 -29.50 -11.09 15.32
C GLU A 162 -29.50 -9.66 14.76
N GLN A 163 -28.38 -8.95 14.86
CA GLN A 163 -28.28 -7.55 14.43
C GLN A 163 -28.22 -7.39 12.91
N SER A 164 -27.55 -8.30 12.20
CA SER A 164 -27.50 -8.26 10.74
C SER A 164 -28.86 -8.58 10.08
N THR A 165 -29.74 -9.32 10.76
CA THR A 165 -31.11 -9.60 10.30
C THR A 165 -32.00 -8.35 10.29
N SER A 166 -31.66 -7.33 11.07
CA SER A 166 -32.43 -6.08 11.12
C SER A 166 -32.21 -5.15 9.90
N GLY A 167 -31.34 -5.54 8.97
CA GLY A 167 -31.07 -4.82 7.72
C GLY A 167 -32.12 -5.06 6.63
N VAL A 168 -32.16 -4.17 5.63
CA VAL A 168 -33.13 -4.20 4.51
C VAL A 168 -32.69 -5.19 3.41
N ASP A 169 -31.46 -5.70 3.46
CA ASP A 169 -30.84 -6.53 2.42
C ASP A 169 -30.60 -7.97 2.92
N GLU A 170 -31.30 -8.95 2.33
CA GLU A 170 -31.17 -10.38 2.67
C GLU A 170 -29.74 -10.89 2.46
N ASP A 171 -29.00 -10.35 1.47
CA ASP A 171 -27.61 -10.75 1.20
C ASP A 171 -26.63 -10.21 2.24
N ALA A 172 -27.01 -9.17 3.01
CA ALA A 172 -26.21 -8.63 4.10
C ALA A 172 -26.33 -9.43 5.41
N THR A 173 -27.29 -10.36 5.48
CA THR A 173 -27.52 -11.16 6.68
C THR A 173 -26.44 -12.23 6.86
N PHE A 174 -25.97 -12.38 8.10
CA PHE A 174 -25.06 -13.47 8.48
C PHE A 174 -25.84 -14.68 8.97
N ASP A 175 -25.46 -15.86 8.51
CA ASP A 175 -25.96 -17.13 9.03
C ASP A 175 -24.78 -18.07 9.25
N PHE A 176 -24.38 -18.24 10.51
CA PHE A 176 -23.23 -19.06 10.87
C PHE A 176 -23.49 -20.57 10.75
N ARG A 177 -24.68 -21.00 10.29
CA ARG A 177 -24.89 -22.35 9.76
C ARG A 177 -24.23 -22.55 8.39
N ARG A 178 -23.97 -21.47 7.66
CA ARG A 178 -23.25 -21.50 6.38
C ARG A 178 -21.73 -21.58 6.59
N PRO A 179 -21.02 -22.52 5.94
CA PRO A 179 -19.56 -22.61 6.06
C PRO A 179 -18.83 -21.33 5.65
N SER A 180 -19.31 -20.63 4.61
CA SER A 180 -18.70 -19.38 4.12
C SER A 180 -18.63 -18.29 5.20
N ASP A 181 -19.71 -18.11 5.97
CA ASP A 181 -19.79 -17.09 7.02
C ASP A 181 -18.90 -17.49 8.21
N ARG A 182 -18.84 -18.77 8.57
CA ARG A 182 -17.92 -19.28 9.61
C ARG A 182 -16.45 -19.07 9.25
N TYR A 183 -16.07 -19.32 8.01
CA TYR A 183 -14.70 -19.06 7.57
C TYR A 183 -14.39 -17.57 7.45
N SER A 184 -15.39 -16.72 7.15
CA SER A 184 -15.22 -15.27 7.09
C SER A 184 -14.96 -14.68 8.48
N ILE A 185 -15.76 -15.06 9.48
CA ILE A 185 -15.53 -14.62 10.87
C ILE A 185 -14.22 -15.18 11.43
N GLN A 186 -13.86 -16.41 11.11
CA GLN A 186 -12.56 -16.99 11.49
C GLN A 186 -11.39 -16.14 10.96
N ARG A 187 -11.43 -15.70 9.69
CA ARG A 187 -10.37 -14.85 9.11
C ARG A 187 -10.31 -13.47 9.78
N ALA A 188 -11.46 -12.89 10.10
CA ALA A 188 -11.54 -11.61 10.80
C ALA A 188 -11.01 -11.69 12.24
N LEU A 189 -11.33 -12.75 12.98
CA LEU A 189 -10.78 -13.00 14.32
C LEU A 189 -9.27 -13.21 14.27
N GLN A 190 -8.80 -14.06 13.35
CA GLN A 190 -7.37 -14.30 13.16
C GLN A 190 -6.63 -12.99 12.88
N TYR A 191 -7.18 -12.12 12.03
CA TYR A 191 -6.62 -10.80 11.77
C TYR A 191 -6.49 -9.95 13.04
N LEU A 192 -7.54 -9.88 13.87
CA LEU A 192 -7.50 -9.14 15.14
C LEU A 192 -6.55 -9.75 16.17
N GLU A 193 -6.42 -11.08 16.22
CA GLU A 193 -5.42 -11.78 17.04
C GLU A 193 -4.00 -11.44 16.60
N ASP A 194 -3.74 -11.42 15.29
CA ASP A 194 -2.44 -11.07 14.73
C ASP A 194 -2.06 -9.61 15.01
N LEU A 195 -3.04 -8.70 15.02
CA LEU A 195 -2.86 -7.32 15.48
C LEU A 195 -2.66 -7.20 16.99
N GLY A 196 -2.99 -8.25 17.75
CA GLY A 196 -3.00 -8.27 19.20
C GLY A 196 -4.18 -7.51 19.81
N ALA A 197 -5.27 -7.30 19.06
CA ALA A 197 -6.54 -6.75 19.54
C ALA A 197 -7.41 -7.80 20.23
N LEU A 198 -7.18 -9.08 19.92
CA LEU A 198 -7.80 -10.23 20.56
C LEU A 198 -6.72 -11.18 21.10
N GLN A 199 -7.08 -11.91 22.15
CA GLN A 199 -6.31 -13.02 22.69
C GLN A 199 -7.21 -14.24 22.83
N LEU A 200 -6.77 -15.37 22.29
CA LEU A 200 -7.38 -16.68 22.53
C LEU A 200 -7.08 -17.13 23.96
N VAL A 201 -8.13 -17.37 24.75
CA VAL A 201 -8.03 -17.84 26.13
C VAL A 201 -8.21 -19.35 26.23
N ASP A 202 -9.22 -19.88 25.55
CA ASP A 202 -9.52 -21.32 25.53
C ASP A 202 -10.25 -21.74 24.24
N GLY A 203 -10.12 -23.02 23.87
CA GLY A 203 -10.73 -23.62 22.68
C GLY A 203 -9.94 -23.41 21.38
N GLN A 204 -10.55 -23.79 20.26
CA GLN A 204 -9.96 -23.67 18.93
C GLN A 204 -10.97 -23.16 17.89
N THR A 205 -10.69 -22.00 17.30
CA THR A 205 -11.53 -21.36 16.25
C THR A 205 -11.77 -22.25 15.05
N LYS A 206 -10.78 -23.09 14.72
CA LYS A 206 -10.89 -24.05 13.61
C LYS A 206 -11.93 -25.14 13.91
N GLU A 207 -11.99 -25.64 15.13
CA GLU A 207 -12.94 -26.67 15.54
C GLU A 207 -14.38 -26.12 15.54
N TRP A 208 -14.57 -24.90 16.05
CA TRP A 208 -15.85 -24.20 15.96
C TRP A 208 -16.30 -23.97 14.50
N ALA A 209 -15.39 -23.53 13.63
CA ALA A 209 -15.67 -23.32 12.21
C ALA A 209 -16.03 -24.63 11.48
N GLN A 210 -15.45 -25.75 11.92
CA GLN A 210 -15.73 -27.10 11.42
C GLN A 210 -16.96 -27.74 12.06
N GLN A 211 -17.59 -27.10 13.06
CA GLN A 211 -18.73 -27.62 13.81
C GLN A 211 -18.40 -28.96 14.50
N ALA A 212 -17.23 -29.05 15.15
CA ALA A 212 -16.92 -30.16 16.04
C ALA A 212 -17.86 -30.16 17.27
N GLU A 213 -18.06 -31.34 17.86
CA GLU A 213 -18.92 -31.52 19.04
C GLU A 213 -18.42 -30.68 20.23
N ASP A 214 -19.32 -29.96 20.89
CA ASP A 214 -19.05 -29.07 22.03
C ASP A 214 -17.93 -28.03 21.80
N ALA A 215 -17.59 -27.73 20.54
CA ALA A 215 -16.55 -26.77 20.21
C ALA A 215 -17.05 -25.33 20.38
N ASP A 216 -16.58 -24.65 21.41
CA ASP A 216 -16.71 -23.21 21.58
C ASP A 216 -15.34 -22.61 21.94
N VAL A 217 -15.24 -21.29 21.79
CA VAL A 217 -13.96 -20.58 21.90
C VAL A 217 -14.14 -19.38 22.80
N LEU A 218 -13.25 -19.26 23.80
CA LEU A 218 -13.21 -18.12 24.69
C LEU A 218 -12.14 -17.14 24.23
N TYR A 219 -12.57 -15.93 23.89
CA TYR A 219 -11.72 -14.81 23.49
C TYR A 219 -11.71 -13.71 24.54
N GLU A 220 -10.64 -12.94 24.57
CA GLU A 220 -10.50 -11.71 25.36
C GLU A 220 -10.08 -10.53 24.48
N PHE A 221 -10.77 -9.41 24.63
CA PHE A 221 -10.38 -8.14 24.03
C PHE A 221 -9.20 -7.50 24.76
N THR A 222 -8.19 -7.02 24.02
CA THR A 222 -7.02 -6.36 24.62
C THR A 222 -7.14 -4.82 24.58
N ASP A 223 -6.15 -4.11 25.10
CA ASP A 223 -6.08 -2.65 25.01
C ASP A 223 -6.06 -2.11 23.58
N VAL A 224 -5.58 -2.89 22.62
CA VAL A 224 -5.49 -2.49 21.21
C VAL A 224 -6.87 -2.29 20.60
N ILE A 225 -7.87 -3.10 21.00
CA ILE A 225 -9.23 -2.97 20.46
C ILE A 225 -9.85 -1.61 20.81
N ARG A 226 -9.48 -0.99 21.93
CA ARG A 226 -9.95 0.35 22.31
C ARG A 226 -9.45 1.42 21.35
N SER A 227 -8.20 1.29 20.92
CA SER A 227 -7.61 2.16 19.90
C SER A 227 -8.34 2.03 18.56
N LEU A 228 -8.71 0.81 18.17
CA LEU A 228 -9.44 0.55 16.92
C LEU A 228 -10.87 1.10 16.97
N VAL A 229 -11.62 0.80 18.04
CA VAL A 229 -12.98 1.29 18.26
C VAL A 229 -13.03 2.81 18.35
N SER A 230 -12.09 3.45 19.07
CA SER A 230 -12.06 4.92 19.17
C SER A 230 -11.86 5.64 17.83
N ALA A 231 -11.33 4.95 16.82
CA ALA A 231 -11.18 5.49 15.48
C ALA A 231 -12.41 5.24 14.60
N PHE A 232 -13.36 4.40 15.06
CA PHE A 232 -14.63 4.15 14.40
C PHE A 232 -15.53 5.36 14.58
N ASN A 233 -16.02 5.91 13.46
CA ASN A 233 -16.94 7.04 13.45
C ASN A 233 -18.09 6.66 12.51
N PRO A 234 -19.24 6.21 13.06
CA PRO A 234 -20.37 5.73 12.25
C PRO A 234 -20.87 6.77 11.25
N GLN A 235 -20.94 8.05 11.63
CA GLN A 235 -21.41 9.12 10.75
C GLN A 235 -20.45 9.33 9.57
N LEU A 236 -19.14 9.31 9.83
CA LEU A 236 -18.12 9.36 8.78
C LEU A 236 -18.25 8.17 7.82
N LEU A 237 -18.46 6.98 8.36
CA LEU A 237 -18.58 5.77 7.55
C LEU A 237 -19.82 5.78 6.67
N GLU A 238 -20.95 6.27 7.17
CA GLU A 238 -22.19 6.40 6.40
C GLU A 238 -22.00 7.31 5.18
N VAL A 239 -21.44 8.50 5.40
CA VAL A 239 -21.17 9.47 4.32
C VAL A 239 -20.18 8.90 3.30
N VAL A 240 -19.10 8.25 3.76
CA VAL A 240 -18.11 7.64 2.87
C VAL A 240 -18.69 6.45 2.10
N ALA A 241 -19.54 5.63 2.73
CA ALA A 241 -20.20 4.50 2.10
C ALA A 241 -21.16 4.97 1.00
N GLU A 242 -21.96 6.01 1.23
CA GLU A 242 -22.83 6.60 0.21
C GLU A 242 -22.03 7.08 -1.01
N TYR A 243 -20.88 7.73 -0.77
CA TYR A 243 -20.01 8.17 -1.86
C TYR A 243 -19.44 6.99 -2.67
N ILE A 244 -18.92 5.96 -1.99
CA ILE A 244 -18.28 4.80 -2.64
C ILE A 244 -19.30 3.95 -3.41
N ASN A 245 -20.53 3.83 -2.91
CA ASN A 245 -21.60 3.05 -3.53
C ASN A 245 -22.27 3.78 -4.72
N ASN A 246 -21.92 5.04 -4.97
CA ASN A 246 -22.45 5.78 -6.10
C ASN A 246 -21.70 5.40 -7.40
N GLU A 247 -22.37 4.64 -8.28
CA GLU A 247 -21.81 4.16 -9.54
C GLU A 247 -21.34 5.29 -10.49
N GLU A 248 -21.98 6.46 -10.43
CA GLU A 248 -21.60 7.61 -11.27
C GLU A 248 -20.26 8.25 -10.82
N LYS A 249 -19.83 7.97 -9.58
CA LYS A 249 -18.60 8.52 -9.00
C LYS A 249 -17.40 7.60 -9.13
N VAL A 250 -17.56 6.40 -9.70
CA VAL A 250 -16.51 5.38 -9.80
C VAL A 250 -15.26 5.88 -10.55
N LEU A 251 -15.44 6.77 -11.52
CA LEU A 251 -14.33 7.37 -12.28
C LEU A 251 -13.81 8.68 -11.68
N GLN A 252 -14.51 9.27 -10.71
CA GLN A 252 -14.21 10.60 -10.18
C GLN A 252 -13.02 10.60 -9.19
N PRO A 253 -12.32 11.74 -9.06
CA PRO A 253 -11.35 12.01 -8.01
C PRO A 253 -11.86 11.65 -6.62
N THR A 254 -11.06 10.91 -5.87
CA THR A 254 -11.51 10.29 -4.64
C THR A 254 -10.91 10.98 -3.41
N LEU A 255 -11.31 12.23 -3.14
CA LEU A 255 -10.83 12.97 -1.97
C LEU A 255 -11.83 12.96 -0.83
N LEU A 256 -11.42 12.46 0.34
CA LEU A 256 -12.24 12.47 1.54
C LEU A 256 -12.57 13.90 1.97
N GLN A 257 -11.66 14.85 1.78
CA GLN A 257 -11.95 16.25 2.11
C GLN A 257 -13.06 16.87 1.27
N ASN A 258 -13.27 16.42 0.02
CA ASN A 258 -14.36 16.94 -0.82
C ASN A 258 -15.71 16.39 -0.36
N ILE A 259 -15.68 15.24 0.32
CA ILE A 259 -16.85 14.59 0.90
C ILE A 259 -17.16 15.19 2.28
N LEU A 260 -16.12 15.45 3.07
CA LEU A 260 -16.23 15.80 4.49
C LEU A 260 -16.09 17.29 4.78
N GLY A 261 -15.39 18.05 3.95
CA GLY A 261 -15.08 19.46 4.19
C GLY A 261 -16.34 20.32 4.30
N ASP A 262 -17.37 20.00 3.51
CA ASP A 262 -18.66 20.70 3.53
C ASP A 262 -19.48 20.35 4.78
N LEU A 263 -19.37 19.12 5.27
CA LEU A 263 -20.12 18.61 6.42
C LEU A 263 -19.41 18.90 7.76
N PHE A 264 -18.08 18.95 7.75
CA PHE A 264 -17.21 19.12 8.91
C PHE A 264 -16.06 20.10 8.62
N PRO A 265 -16.32 21.42 8.51
CA PRO A 265 -15.34 22.42 8.07
C PRO A 265 -14.07 22.52 8.91
N VAL A 266 -14.13 22.12 10.19
CA VAL A 266 -12.99 22.11 11.12
C VAL A 266 -11.95 21.04 10.74
N MET A 267 -12.28 20.13 9.82
CA MET A 267 -11.41 19.03 9.36
C MET A 267 -10.56 19.36 8.12
N ALA A 268 -10.50 20.63 7.69
CA ALA A 268 -9.70 21.01 6.51
C ALA A 268 -8.20 20.73 6.74
N ILE A 269 -7.65 19.81 5.95
CA ILE A 269 -6.24 19.40 6.01
C ILE A 269 -5.46 20.18 4.95
N LYS A 270 -4.32 20.76 5.33
CA LYS A 270 -3.42 21.48 4.41
C LYS A 270 -3.03 20.59 3.20
N PRO A 271 -2.95 21.13 1.97
CA PRO A 271 -2.70 20.28 0.80
C PRO A 271 -1.39 19.50 0.85
N LEU A 272 -0.29 20.11 1.34
CA LEU A 272 0.97 19.38 1.50
C LEU A 272 0.87 18.18 2.48
N VAL A 273 0.06 18.30 3.53
CA VAL A 273 -0.22 17.17 4.44
C VAL A 273 -1.01 16.06 3.71
N ARG A 274 -1.92 16.42 2.81
CA ARG A 274 -2.63 15.44 1.96
C ARG A 274 -1.68 14.76 0.98
N ALA A 275 -0.72 15.49 0.42
CA ALA A 275 0.33 14.91 -0.43
C ALA A 275 1.14 13.86 0.33
N TRP A 276 1.63 14.20 1.54
CA TRP A 276 2.33 13.26 2.41
C TRP A 276 1.51 12.01 2.75
N ARG A 277 0.25 12.19 3.19
CA ARG A 277 -0.65 11.06 3.50
C ARG A 277 -0.86 10.16 2.30
N THR A 278 -1.07 10.74 1.12
CA THR A 278 -1.31 10.01 -0.13
C THR A 278 -0.07 9.24 -0.58
N LEU A 279 1.12 9.85 -0.51
CA LEU A 279 2.37 9.20 -0.89
C LEU A 279 2.76 8.06 0.06
N LEU A 280 2.53 8.23 1.37
CA LEU A 280 2.91 7.26 2.39
C LEU A 280 1.96 6.06 2.50
N LEU A 281 0.67 6.25 2.17
CA LEU A 281 -0.36 5.20 2.26
C LEU A 281 -0.78 4.63 0.91
N GLY A 282 -0.56 5.36 -0.19
CA GLY A 282 -1.01 5.02 -1.52
C GLY A 282 0.13 4.72 -2.49
N PRO A 283 -0.17 4.08 -3.62
CA PRO A 283 0.81 3.82 -4.67
C PRO A 283 1.23 5.10 -5.43
N VAL A 284 0.37 6.12 -5.44
CA VAL A 284 0.56 7.33 -6.24
C VAL A 284 -0.25 8.51 -5.68
N LEU A 285 0.29 9.71 -5.79
CA LEU A 285 -0.46 10.97 -5.77
C LEU A 285 -0.72 11.41 -7.21
N LEU A 286 -1.98 11.47 -7.62
CA LEU A 286 -2.39 11.88 -8.96
C LEU A 286 -2.76 13.36 -8.99
N ARG A 287 -2.27 14.11 -9.98
CA ARG A 287 -2.69 15.50 -10.18
C ARG A 287 -4.18 15.62 -10.47
N TYR A 288 -4.75 14.62 -11.13
CA TYR A 288 -6.20 14.55 -11.37
C TYR A 288 -7.01 14.49 -10.07
N ASP A 289 -6.46 13.85 -9.04
CA ASP A 289 -7.19 13.59 -7.80
C ASP A 289 -7.16 14.76 -6.84
N ASP A 290 -5.97 15.35 -6.65
CA ASP A 290 -5.75 16.48 -5.77
C ASP A 290 -4.81 17.49 -6.43
N PRO A 291 -5.33 18.34 -7.34
CA PRO A 291 -4.52 19.34 -8.04
C PRO A 291 -3.80 20.29 -7.07
N GLU A 292 -4.42 20.64 -5.95
CA GLU A 292 -3.85 21.51 -4.93
C GLU A 292 -2.70 20.84 -4.18
N ALA A 293 -2.89 19.62 -3.68
CA ALA A 293 -1.82 18.89 -2.99
C ALA A 293 -0.67 18.57 -3.94
N PHE A 294 -0.98 18.27 -5.20
CA PHE A 294 0.02 18.07 -6.24
C PHE A 294 0.83 19.35 -6.52
N ALA A 295 0.17 20.51 -6.60
CA ALA A 295 0.84 21.80 -6.80
C ALA A 295 1.78 22.13 -5.63
N GLU A 296 1.31 21.96 -4.39
CA GLU A 296 2.12 22.16 -3.18
C GLU A 296 3.32 21.20 -3.12
N LEU A 297 3.14 19.94 -3.51
CA LEU A 297 4.24 18.99 -3.63
C LEU A 297 5.27 19.45 -4.66
N VAL A 298 4.82 19.93 -5.83
CA VAL A 298 5.71 20.42 -6.89
C VAL A 298 6.51 21.62 -6.40
N GLU A 299 5.86 22.56 -5.70
CA GLU A 299 6.53 23.73 -5.11
C GLU A 299 7.58 23.36 -4.07
N HIS A 300 7.32 22.32 -3.25
CA HIS A 300 8.21 21.86 -2.18
C HIS A 300 8.96 20.56 -2.54
N THR A 301 9.20 20.28 -3.83
CA THR A 301 9.71 18.98 -4.29
C THR A 301 11.03 18.60 -3.62
N ASP A 302 11.99 19.54 -3.56
CA ASP A 302 13.32 19.28 -3.03
C ASP A 302 13.29 19.02 -1.51
N GLU A 303 12.48 19.78 -0.78
CA GLU A 303 12.30 19.62 0.67
C GLU A 303 11.66 18.27 0.98
N VAL A 304 10.56 17.93 0.30
CA VAL A 304 9.87 16.65 0.50
C VAL A 304 10.76 15.47 0.08
N ALA A 305 11.51 15.59 -1.01
CA ALA A 305 12.41 14.52 -1.46
C ALA A 305 13.55 14.28 -0.47
N ASN A 306 14.16 15.35 0.06
CA ASN A 306 15.19 15.24 1.08
C ASN A 306 14.64 14.67 2.38
N ASP A 307 13.51 15.17 2.87
CA ASP A 307 12.87 14.68 4.08
C ASP A 307 12.49 13.20 3.96
N LEU A 308 11.95 12.79 2.81
CA LEU A 308 11.58 11.40 2.54
C LEU A 308 12.81 10.48 2.54
N LEU A 309 13.91 10.94 1.93
CA LEU A 309 15.17 10.20 1.86
C LEU A 309 15.83 10.09 3.25
N GLU A 310 15.88 11.18 4.01
CA GLU A 310 16.47 11.19 5.35
C GLU A 310 15.64 10.38 6.36
N THR A 311 14.31 10.45 6.25
CA THR A 311 13.39 9.82 7.21
C THR A 311 13.20 8.33 6.95
N PHE A 312 13.08 7.91 5.68
CA PHE A 312 12.74 6.54 5.31
C PHE A 312 13.76 5.86 4.39
N GLY A 313 14.71 6.61 3.83
CA GLY A 313 15.60 6.10 2.79
C GLY A 313 14.90 5.94 1.44
N TRP A 314 13.73 6.54 1.26
CA TRP A 314 12.91 6.39 0.06
C TRP A 314 13.09 7.57 -0.89
N LEU A 315 12.90 7.34 -2.19
CA LEU A 315 13.05 8.36 -3.23
C LEU A 315 11.68 8.84 -3.69
N LEU A 316 11.59 10.14 -3.99
CA LEU A 316 10.41 10.73 -4.62
C LEU A 316 10.62 10.82 -6.13
N ASP A 317 9.68 10.28 -6.91
CA ASP A 317 9.62 10.49 -8.37
C ASP A 317 8.39 11.31 -8.72
N VAL A 318 8.61 12.53 -9.22
CA VAL A 318 7.58 13.46 -9.66
C VAL A 318 7.58 13.51 -11.18
N LYS A 319 6.45 13.19 -11.80
CA LYS A 319 6.18 13.37 -13.22
C LYS A 319 5.18 14.50 -13.43
N ARG A 320 4.85 14.80 -14.69
CA ARG A 320 3.90 15.85 -15.05
C ARG A 320 2.53 15.69 -14.36
N ASP A 321 2.00 14.47 -14.34
CA ASP A 321 0.61 14.21 -13.96
C ASP A 321 0.45 13.37 -12.68
N TYR A 322 1.56 12.91 -12.10
CA TYR A 322 1.56 12.10 -10.89
C TYR A 322 2.91 12.14 -10.16
N ALA A 323 2.90 11.82 -8.87
CA ALA A 323 4.08 11.63 -8.04
C ALA A 323 3.98 10.34 -7.24
N CYS A 324 5.10 9.73 -6.91
CA CYS A 324 5.12 8.45 -6.21
C CYS A 324 6.44 8.20 -5.48
N ILE A 325 6.43 7.22 -4.59
CA ILE A 325 7.62 6.78 -3.88
C ILE A 325 8.28 5.63 -4.64
N VAL A 326 9.59 5.74 -4.88
CA VAL A 326 10.45 4.69 -5.41
C VAL A 326 11.31 4.15 -4.27
N ARG A 327 11.35 2.82 -4.15
CA ARG A 327 12.03 2.10 -3.07
C ARG A 327 13.07 1.18 -3.69
N ALA A 328 14.25 1.09 -3.10
CA ALA A 328 15.26 0.15 -3.58
C ALA A 328 14.79 -1.29 -3.35
N SER A 329 15.25 -2.22 -4.18
CA SER A 329 14.92 -3.64 -4.04
C SER A 329 15.35 -4.16 -2.66
N GLY A 330 14.47 -4.93 -2.02
CA GLY A 330 14.71 -5.45 -0.67
C GLY A 330 14.44 -4.46 0.46
N MET A 331 14.09 -3.21 0.16
CA MET A 331 13.57 -2.29 1.18
C MET A 331 12.13 -2.62 1.55
N SER A 332 11.77 -2.27 2.78
CA SER A 332 10.39 -2.20 3.24
C SER A 332 9.48 -1.53 2.22
N SER A 333 8.36 -2.17 1.86
CA SER A 333 7.34 -1.60 0.96
C SER A 333 6.44 -0.59 1.67
N GLY A 334 6.54 -0.47 3.00
CA GLY A 334 5.53 0.18 3.82
C GLY A 334 4.15 -0.51 3.64
N PRO A 335 3.04 0.23 3.80
CA PRO A 335 1.69 -0.32 3.67
C PRO A 335 1.20 -0.49 2.23
N VAL A 336 2.05 -0.23 1.22
CA VAL A 336 1.62 -0.07 -0.17
C VAL A 336 1.87 -1.36 -0.96
N THR A 337 0.80 -1.89 -1.54
CA THR A 337 0.89 -3.03 -2.47
C THR A 337 1.60 -2.60 -3.75
N SER A 338 2.60 -3.36 -4.18
CA SER A 338 3.32 -3.15 -5.45
C SER A 338 3.02 -4.28 -6.44
N LEU A 339 3.30 -4.04 -7.73
CA LEU A 339 3.34 -5.11 -8.72
C LEU A 339 4.62 -5.92 -8.56
N THR A 340 4.50 -7.23 -8.64
CA THR A 340 5.62 -8.16 -8.61
C THR A 340 5.75 -8.89 -9.94
N PRO A 341 6.97 -9.27 -10.37
CA PRO A 341 7.15 -10.10 -11.56
C PRO A 341 6.74 -11.56 -11.34
N PHE A 342 6.32 -11.96 -10.13
CA PHE A 342 6.06 -13.35 -9.77
C PHE A 342 4.55 -13.67 -9.69
N GLY A 343 3.72 -12.70 -9.31
CA GLY A 343 2.27 -12.90 -9.23
C GLY A 343 1.62 -12.97 -10.61
N THR A 344 0.82 -14.00 -10.87
CA THR A 344 0.16 -14.18 -12.18
C THR A 344 -0.72 -12.98 -12.56
N SER A 345 -1.55 -12.48 -11.64
CA SER A 345 -2.37 -11.27 -11.88
C SER A 345 -1.52 -10.00 -12.04
N ASP A 346 -0.39 -9.92 -11.35
CA ASP A 346 0.55 -8.80 -11.44
C ASP A 346 1.23 -8.76 -12.82
N GLN A 347 1.69 -9.91 -13.31
CA GLN A 347 2.25 -10.07 -14.65
C GLN A 347 1.23 -9.67 -15.72
N MET A 348 -0.01 -10.16 -15.61
CA MET A 348 -1.09 -9.78 -16.53
C MET A 348 -1.37 -8.27 -16.51
N ALA A 349 -1.38 -7.65 -15.33
CA ALA A 349 -1.56 -6.20 -15.21
C ALA A 349 -0.42 -5.42 -15.92
N MET A 350 0.84 -5.85 -15.79
CA MET A 350 1.97 -5.23 -16.49
C MET A 350 1.91 -5.44 -18.02
N LEU A 351 1.49 -6.62 -18.46
CA LEU A 351 1.26 -6.89 -19.89
C LEU A 351 0.13 -6.04 -20.46
N MET A 352 -0.97 -5.87 -19.70
CA MET A 352 -2.04 -4.93 -20.03
C MET A 352 -1.50 -3.51 -20.19
N CYS A 353 -0.68 -3.00 -19.26
CA CYS A 353 -0.06 -1.68 -19.41
C CYS A 353 0.74 -1.52 -20.71
N THR A 354 1.48 -2.56 -21.10
CA THR A 354 2.25 -2.57 -22.35
C THR A 354 1.33 -2.50 -23.56
N ALA A 355 0.30 -3.34 -23.59
CA ALA A 355 -0.66 -3.39 -24.69
C ALA A 355 -1.49 -2.11 -24.81
N ILE A 356 -1.90 -1.50 -23.69
CA ILE A 356 -2.58 -0.20 -23.66
C ILE A 356 -1.71 0.88 -24.32
N ARG A 357 -0.41 0.90 -24.00
CA ARG A 357 0.53 1.86 -24.62
C ARG A 357 0.62 1.66 -26.13
N GLU A 358 0.64 0.42 -26.61
CA GLU A 358 0.64 0.11 -28.04
C GLU A 358 -0.64 0.60 -28.73
N GLN A 359 -1.81 0.42 -28.10
CA GLN A 359 -3.09 0.92 -28.64
C GLN A 359 -3.14 2.45 -28.75
N VAL A 360 -2.66 3.16 -27.73
CA VAL A 360 -2.58 4.63 -27.75
C VAL A 360 -1.56 5.13 -28.78
N SER A 361 -0.40 4.46 -28.86
CA SER A 361 0.70 4.89 -29.74
C SER A 361 0.41 4.62 -31.23
N SER A 362 -0.35 3.56 -31.53
CA SER A 362 -0.84 3.27 -32.88
C SER A 362 -2.02 4.15 -33.31
N GLY A 363 -2.62 4.88 -32.38
CA GLY A 363 -3.82 5.70 -32.62
C GLY A 363 -5.12 4.91 -32.67
N ALA A 364 -5.10 3.61 -32.30
CA ALA A 364 -6.29 2.79 -32.19
C ALA A 364 -7.16 3.23 -30.99
N TRP A 365 -6.54 3.69 -29.91
CA TRP A 365 -7.21 4.27 -28.74
C TRP A 365 -7.03 5.80 -28.68
N PRO A 366 -7.92 6.52 -27.96
CA PRO A 366 -7.82 7.95 -27.78
C PRO A 366 -6.49 8.38 -27.18
N ARG A 367 -6.07 9.62 -27.50
CA ARG A 367 -4.92 10.24 -26.83
C ARG A 367 -5.26 10.55 -25.36
N PRO A 368 -4.27 10.55 -24.47
CA PRO A 368 -4.47 10.96 -23.09
C PRO A 368 -5.00 12.40 -22.99
N ASP A 369 -5.84 12.66 -22.00
CA ASP A 369 -6.38 13.99 -21.70
C ASP A 369 -5.33 14.91 -21.05
N THR A 370 -5.77 16.08 -20.58
CA THR A 370 -4.88 17.07 -19.95
C THR A 370 -4.19 16.57 -18.68
N TYR A 371 -4.70 15.50 -18.04
CA TYR A 371 -4.15 14.86 -16.85
C TYR A 371 -3.44 13.53 -17.17
N GLY A 372 -3.26 13.21 -18.46
CA GLY A 372 -2.62 11.96 -18.87
C GLY A 372 -3.51 10.72 -18.68
N CYS A 373 -4.81 10.89 -18.45
CA CYS A 373 -5.76 9.78 -18.35
C CYS A 373 -6.28 9.38 -19.74
N VAL A 374 -6.57 8.09 -19.93
CA VAL A 374 -7.17 7.56 -21.18
C VAL A 374 -8.54 6.97 -20.86
N HIS A 375 -9.56 7.41 -21.57
CA HIS A 375 -10.95 6.98 -21.38
C HIS A 375 -11.32 5.96 -22.45
N ILE A 376 -11.75 4.78 -22.02
CA ILE A 376 -12.09 3.63 -22.88
C ILE A 376 -13.29 2.89 -22.31
N THR A 377 -13.73 1.84 -23.01
CA THR A 377 -14.85 0.99 -22.59
C THR A 377 -14.38 -0.37 -22.05
N THR A 378 -15.29 -1.08 -21.39
CA THR A 378 -15.09 -2.48 -21.02
C THR A 378 -14.87 -3.38 -22.23
N GLU A 379 -15.50 -3.07 -23.35
CA GLU A 379 -15.38 -3.77 -24.62
C GLU A 379 -13.96 -3.68 -25.14
N ASP A 380 -13.36 -2.48 -25.12
CA ASP A 380 -11.96 -2.25 -25.50
C ASP A 380 -11.01 -3.09 -24.64
N MET A 381 -11.23 -3.09 -23.32
CA MET A 381 -10.41 -3.86 -22.38
C MET A 381 -10.57 -5.37 -22.56
N ASN A 382 -11.80 -5.85 -22.82
CA ASN A 382 -12.06 -7.27 -23.10
C ASN A 382 -11.35 -7.71 -24.39
N ALA A 383 -11.44 -6.93 -25.46
CA ALA A 383 -10.78 -7.21 -26.73
C ALA A 383 -9.24 -7.22 -26.58
N LEU A 384 -8.70 -6.25 -25.84
CA LEU A 384 -7.26 -6.18 -25.55
C LEU A 384 -6.80 -7.39 -24.73
N PHE A 385 -7.55 -7.76 -23.69
CA PHE A 385 -7.21 -8.89 -22.83
C PHE A 385 -7.31 -10.22 -23.57
N TYR A 386 -8.28 -10.39 -24.47
CA TYR A 386 -8.38 -11.56 -25.33
C TYR A 386 -7.13 -11.73 -26.19
N THR A 387 -6.68 -10.65 -26.83
CA THR A 387 -5.45 -10.64 -27.64
C THR A 387 -4.22 -11.01 -26.80
N LEU A 388 -4.14 -10.51 -25.57
CA LEU A 388 -3.05 -10.88 -24.66
C LEU A 388 -3.10 -12.34 -24.24
N ARG A 389 -4.29 -12.88 -23.97
CA ARG A 389 -4.47 -14.29 -23.62
C ARG A 389 -4.09 -15.21 -24.78
N GLU A 390 -4.44 -14.86 -26.01
CA GLU A 390 -3.98 -15.62 -27.19
C GLU A 390 -2.46 -15.59 -27.32
N ARG A 391 -1.85 -14.42 -27.12
CA ARG A 391 -0.42 -14.22 -27.32
C ARG A 391 0.46 -14.83 -26.22
N TYR A 392 -0.01 -14.78 -24.98
CA TYR A 392 0.81 -15.09 -23.80
C TYR A 392 0.17 -16.11 -22.84
N GLY A 393 -1.05 -16.57 -23.10
CA GLY A 393 -1.80 -17.43 -22.17
C GLY A 393 -1.12 -18.75 -21.87
N GLU A 394 -0.31 -19.28 -22.78
CA GLU A 394 0.47 -20.51 -22.55
C GLU A 394 1.56 -20.35 -21.48
N ASN A 395 2.02 -19.13 -21.22
CA ASN A 395 3.02 -18.83 -20.19
C ASN A 395 2.40 -18.69 -18.79
N TRP A 396 1.08 -18.81 -18.67
CA TRP A 396 0.37 -18.67 -17.40
C TRP A 396 0.19 -20.00 -16.67
N GLY A 397 0.14 -19.94 -15.34
CA GLY A 397 -0.10 -21.12 -14.51
C GLY A 397 -1.45 -21.80 -14.78
N ASN A 398 -1.56 -23.08 -14.43
CA ASN A 398 -2.75 -23.91 -14.71
C ASN A 398 -4.06 -23.29 -14.24
N GLU A 399 -4.06 -22.68 -13.05
CA GLU A 399 -5.24 -22.00 -12.50
C GLU A 399 -5.73 -20.89 -13.44
N ALA A 400 -4.85 -19.98 -13.83
CA ALA A 400 -5.19 -18.88 -14.75
C ALA A 400 -5.61 -19.39 -16.14
N ARG A 401 -4.95 -20.44 -16.67
CA ARG A 401 -5.31 -21.03 -17.96
C ARG A 401 -6.70 -21.66 -17.96
N SER A 402 -7.08 -22.29 -16.85
CA SER A 402 -8.41 -22.91 -16.69
C SER A 402 -9.52 -21.90 -16.39
N LYS A 403 -9.18 -20.70 -15.91
CA LYS A 403 -10.13 -19.66 -15.51
C LYS A 403 -10.76 -18.97 -16.72
N GLY A 404 -12.07 -18.68 -16.64
CA GLY A 404 -12.78 -17.95 -17.69
C GLY A 404 -12.25 -16.51 -17.86
N SER A 405 -12.18 -16.02 -19.11
CA SER A 405 -11.54 -14.73 -19.45
C SER A 405 -12.10 -13.56 -18.65
N ARG A 406 -13.43 -13.49 -18.48
CA ARG A 406 -14.07 -12.41 -17.70
C ARG A 406 -13.65 -12.44 -16.23
N SER A 407 -13.57 -13.63 -15.63
CA SER A 407 -13.17 -13.78 -14.23
C SER A 407 -11.70 -13.40 -14.03
N LEU A 408 -10.84 -13.80 -14.98
CA LEU A 408 -9.43 -13.45 -14.94
C LEU A 408 -9.20 -11.94 -15.16
N LEU A 409 -9.91 -11.33 -16.12
CA LEU A 409 -9.86 -9.88 -16.33
C LEU A 409 -10.34 -9.11 -15.09
N ASN A 410 -11.35 -9.61 -14.37
CA ASN A 410 -11.78 -9.00 -13.11
C ASN A 410 -10.68 -9.04 -12.03
N ASP A 411 -9.86 -10.09 -11.97
CA ASP A 411 -8.72 -10.13 -11.06
C ASP A 411 -7.64 -9.13 -11.48
N VAL A 412 -7.41 -8.97 -12.79
CA VAL A 412 -6.52 -7.95 -13.33
C VAL A 412 -7.04 -6.55 -13.01
N TYR A 413 -8.34 -6.27 -13.17
CA TYR A 413 -8.95 -5.00 -12.76
C TYR A 413 -8.78 -4.73 -11.26
N LYS A 414 -8.96 -5.74 -10.41
CA LYS A 414 -8.71 -5.60 -8.96
C LYS A 414 -7.26 -5.19 -8.72
N LYS A 415 -6.29 -5.89 -9.32
CA LYS A 415 -4.87 -5.56 -9.15
C LYS A 415 -4.52 -4.17 -9.71
N MET A 416 -5.01 -3.84 -10.89
CA MET A 416 -4.76 -2.53 -11.51
C MET A 416 -5.36 -1.38 -10.69
N ARG A 417 -6.55 -1.56 -10.08
CA ARG A 417 -7.10 -0.58 -9.13
C ARG A 417 -6.21 -0.46 -7.88
N GLN A 418 -5.77 -1.60 -7.31
CA GLN A 418 -4.94 -1.64 -6.10
C GLN A 418 -3.63 -0.85 -6.23
N VAL A 419 -3.00 -0.91 -7.40
CA VAL A 419 -1.75 -0.20 -7.68
C VAL A 419 -1.95 1.16 -8.35
N GLY A 420 -3.21 1.63 -8.43
CA GLY A 420 -3.57 2.94 -8.95
C GLY A 420 -3.30 3.11 -10.45
N LEU A 421 -3.61 2.09 -11.26
CA LEU A 421 -3.43 2.07 -12.72
C LEU A 421 -4.69 2.35 -13.52
N LEU A 422 -5.87 2.11 -12.95
CA LEU A 422 -7.16 2.44 -13.57
C LEU A 422 -8.25 2.71 -12.52
N ARG A 423 -9.34 3.31 -12.98
CA ARG A 423 -10.65 3.37 -12.32
C ARG A 423 -11.73 2.71 -13.19
N GLY A 424 -12.81 2.32 -12.54
CA GLY A 424 -13.91 1.61 -13.20
C GLY A 424 -13.70 0.09 -13.29
N PRO A 425 -14.51 -0.59 -14.11
CA PRO A 425 -15.59 0.01 -14.91
C PRO A 425 -16.71 0.63 -14.06
N ASP A 426 -17.34 1.70 -14.55
CA ASP A 426 -18.59 2.23 -14.00
C ASP A 426 -19.81 1.42 -14.49
N GLY A 427 -21.02 1.78 -14.03
CA GLY A 427 -22.27 1.11 -14.43
C GLY A 427 -22.57 1.18 -15.94
N ALA A 428 -21.99 2.15 -16.66
CA ALA A 428 -22.10 2.30 -18.10
C ALA A 428 -20.98 1.58 -18.88
N GLY A 429 -20.05 0.93 -18.19
CA GLY A 429 -18.91 0.22 -18.80
C GLY A 429 -17.74 1.13 -19.16
N ASN A 430 -17.68 2.37 -18.68
CA ASN A 430 -16.53 3.25 -18.90
C ASN A 430 -15.38 2.89 -17.96
N VAL A 431 -14.17 2.90 -18.48
CA VAL A 431 -12.92 2.64 -17.75
C VAL A 431 -11.98 3.81 -18.00
N MET A 432 -11.35 4.30 -16.92
CA MET A 432 -10.33 5.34 -17.01
C MET A 432 -8.97 4.76 -16.66
N ILE A 433 -8.05 4.72 -17.63
CA ILE A 433 -6.66 4.35 -17.40
C ILE A 433 -5.90 5.56 -16.85
N LEU A 434 -5.21 5.36 -15.73
CA LEU A 434 -4.45 6.39 -15.02
C LEU A 434 -3.05 6.55 -15.62
N PRO A 435 -2.43 7.75 -15.54
CA PRO A 435 -1.12 8.02 -16.16
C PRO A 435 0.02 7.13 -15.63
N THR A 436 -0.13 6.58 -14.42
CA THR A 436 0.78 5.60 -13.82
C THR A 436 0.91 4.31 -14.62
N ALA A 437 -0.07 3.93 -15.43
CA ALA A 437 0.01 2.75 -16.29
C ALA A 437 1.19 2.87 -17.27
N ALA A 438 1.56 4.09 -17.65
CA ALA A 438 2.71 4.37 -18.51
C ALA A 438 4.07 4.12 -17.84
N ARG A 439 4.12 3.71 -16.56
CA ARG A 439 5.37 3.31 -15.89
C ARG A 439 5.78 1.88 -16.20
N TYR A 440 4.81 1.04 -16.51
CA TYR A 440 5.04 -0.39 -16.66
C TYR A 440 5.15 -0.76 -18.14
N SER A 441 6.11 -1.65 -18.41
CA SER A 441 6.30 -2.31 -19.68
C SER A 441 6.87 -3.69 -19.40
N ALA A 442 6.26 -4.73 -19.94
CA ALA A 442 6.64 -6.11 -19.70
C ALA A 442 6.40 -6.96 -20.96
N SER A 443 7.21 -7.99 -21.11
CA SER A 443 7.06 -9.03 -22.12
C SER A 443 7.65 -10.32 -21.58
N TYR A 444 7.11 -11.46 -21.99
CA TYR A 444 7.83 -12.72 -21.81
C TYR A 444 8.98 -12.80 -22.81
N GLU A 445 10.16 -13.18 -22.34
CA GLU A 445 11.26 -13.51 -23.25
C GLU A 445 10.86 -14.73 -24.10
N ARG A 446 11.17 -14.69 -25.40
CA ARG A 446 11.04 -15.86 -26.25
C ARG A 446 12.26 -16.74 -25.98
N ALA A 447 12.06 -18.01 -25.64
CA ALA A 447 13.13 -18.98 -25.48
C ALA A 447 14.11 -18.89 -26.68
N GLY A 448 15.36 -18.50 -26.41
CA GLY A 448 16.42 -18.36 -27.42
C GLY A 448 16.80 -16.92 -27.84
N GLN A 449 16.25 -15.87 -27.23
CA GLN A 449 16.72 -14.50 -27.42
C GLN A 449 17.47 -13.98 -26.19
N GLU A 450 18.71 -14.43 -25.98
CA GLU A 450 19.67 -13.59 -25.26
C GLU A 450 19.79 -12.28 -26.06
N GLN A 451 19.32 -11.17 -25.49
CA GLN A 451 19.58 -9.85 -26.06
C GLN A 451 21.09 -9.62 -26.06
N LYS A 452 21.73 -9.76 -27.23
CA LYS A 452 22.98 -9.06 -27.51
C LYS A 452 22.70 -7.57 -27.33
N LEU A 453 23.18 -7.01 -26.22
CA LEU A 453 23.28 -5.57 -25.99
C LEU A 453 23.75 -4.89 -27.28
N ALA A 454 22.83 -4.19 -27.95
CA ALA A 454 23.13 -3.42 -29.14
C ALA A 454 24.20 -2.39 -28.79
N GLY A 455 25.32 -2.44 -29.50
CA GLY A 455 26.49 -1.61 -29.25
C GLY A 455 26.16 -0.12 -29.18
N LYS A 456 26.68 0.53 -28.14
CA LYS A 456 26.70 1.98 -27.96
C LYS A 456 27.18 2.69 -29.23
N SER A 457 26.24 3.28 -29.96
CA SER A 457 26.54 4.36 -30.90
C SER A 457 26.99 5.58 -30.08
N LYS A 458 28.30 5.85 -30.06
CA LYS A 458 28.87 7.08 -29.50
C LYS A 458 28.38 8.30 -30.30
N SER A 459 27.32 8.96 -29.85
CA SER A 459 27.04 10.35 -30.26
C SER A 459 27.91 11.29 -29.42
N LYS A 460 28.80 12.02 -30.09
CA LYS A 460 29.67 13.04 -29.51
C LYS A 460 28.84 14.07 -28.73
N SER A 461 29.15 14.21 -27.43
CA SER A 461 28.69 15.30 -26.58
C SER A 461 29.09 16.64 -27.20
N ARG A 462 28.10 17.49 -27.45
CA ARG A 462 28.26 18.90 -27.82
C ARG A 462 27.97 19.69 -26.55
N THR A 463 29.02 20.20 -25.91
CA THR A 463 28.99 21.04 -24.72
C THR A 463 28.13 22.27 -24.99
N LEU A 464 27.02 22.42 -24.26
CA LEU A 464 26.22 23.64 -24.22
C LEU A 464 26.90 24.60 -23.22
N THR A 465 27.54 25.63 -23.76
CA THR A 465 28.03 26.80 -23.02
C THR A 465 26.87 27.73 -22.69
N LEU A 466 26.71 28.07 -21.41
CA LEU A 466 25.82 29.12 -20.90
C LEU A 466 26.33 30.51 -21.33
N PRO A 467 25.49 31.42 -21.84
CA PRO A 467 25.91 32.77 -22.19
C PRO A 467 25.61 33.78 -21.06
N GLY A 468 26.60 34.65 -20.79
CA GLY A 468 26.33 36.07 -20.50
C GLY A 468 26.56 36.54 -19.06
N LEU A 469 27.82 36.76 -18.68
CA LEU A 469 28.23 37.82 -17.76
C LEU A 469 29.60 38.32 -18.24
N ASP A 470 29.62 39.49 -18.85
CA ASP A 470 30.79 40.38 -18.90
C ASP A 470 30.30 41.82 -19.16
N GLU A 471 30.38 42.65 -18.12
CA GLU A 471 30.50 44.09 -18.24
C GLU A 471 31.99 44.42 -18.46
N SER A 472 32.33 45.09 -19.56
CA SER A 472 33.32 46.19 -19.63
C SER A 472 33.65 46.58 -21.07
N ALA A 473 33.03 47.68 -21.54
CA ALA A 473 33.56 48.76 -22.39
C ALA A 473 32.41 49.47 -23.12
#